data_AF-A0A537XV50-F1
#
_entry.id   AF-A0A537XV50-F1
#
_cell.length_a   1.000
_cell.length_b   1.000
_cell.length_c   1.000
_cell.angle_alpha   90.00
_cell.angle_beta   90.00
_cell.angle_gamma   90.00
#
_symmetry.space_group_name_H-M   'P 1'
#
loop_
_entity.id
_entity.type
_entity.pdbx_description
1 polymer ?
#
loop_
_entity_poly.entity_id
_entity_poly.type
_entity_poly.pdbx_seq_one_letter_code
_entity_poly.pdbx_strand_id
1 'polypeptide(L)'
;MASSLSLLTSCTRSLIVFRSAVAVTMMALLLALGVTPVWAQAGSRPAAAPSVESLTQSLVGLAHQQAPLQTLRNAATARRQRLLGLIESDPAAVLRVAIPAAVRASLPAAIQPDVEEEVTLDGEMQVFHEDYAKSSRYRHFLQTATERLSLHFAGEAPKLLSGTRVRLRGVRLGQALALNGSGGSVQPLSSVAPNTFGAQKTIVILVNFQDNTAQPYSPSEAQSVAFTTTSNHYKESSFQQTWLTGDVAGWFTIPLSSTVCDTSTLASLAKQAATSAGYNMSNYTRQVFGFPSNACGWWGMGTVGGNPSQAWVNGTFSLKVLGHEMGHNLGLYHSHALECGASTTTGTCSSVEYGDTLDIMGNPSSGHFTAYQKERIGWLNYGASPPVTTVSTEGLYWIDTYETAGTNPKALKIPKSTDPTTGRKTWYYVEYRQAVGFDSFLSGNLNVLNGVVIHLGTDSNPDSSYLLDLTPQTDSWDDPALVLGQSFSDTNAGVTIMPVSMTASSAAVQVTMT
;
A
#
# COMPACT_ATOMS: atom_id res chain seq x y z
N MET A 1 36.62 -48.27 -39.01
CA MET A 1 37.99 -47.87 -39.35
C MET A 1 38.15 -46.43 -38.91
N ALA A 2 38.77 -46.23 -37.73
CA ALA A 2 40.04 -45.49 -37.55
C ALA A 2 39.91 -43.97 -37.85
N SER A 3 39.79 -43.14 -36.80
CA SER A 3 40.86 -42.23 -36.29
C SER A 3 41.00 -40.95 -37.15
N SER A 4 41.00 -39.69 -36.68
CA SER A 4 41.64 -39.12 -35.49
C SER A 4 41.17 -37.67 -35.22
N LEU A 5 41.26 -37.27 -33.94
CA LEU A 5 41.37 -35.93 -33.29
C LEU A 5 41.87 -34.76 -34.20
N SER A 6 41.54 -33.47 -34.01
CA SER A 6 41.36 -32.64 -32.80
C SER A 6 40.93 -31.22 -33.24
N LEU A 7 40.17 -30.47 -32.41
CA LEU A 7 40.40 -29.04 -32.07
C LEU A 7 39.23 -28.47 -31.24
N LEU A 8 39.58 -28.12 -30.00
CA LEU A 8 39.12 -26.99 -29.18
C LEU A 8 37.68 -26.97 -28.63
N THR A 9 37.58 -27.55 -27.45
CA THR A 9 36.59 -27.31 -26.39
C THR A 9 36.80 -26.00 -25.63
N SER A 10 35.66 -25.43 -25.23
CA SER A 10 35.39 -24.71 -23.98
C SER A 10 35.80 -23.24 -23.83
N CYS A 11 34.80 -22.37 -24.00
CA CYS A 11 34.76 -21.02 -23.47
C CYS A 11 33.90 -20.99 -22.20
N THR A 12 34.17 -20.04 -21.32
CA THR A 12 33.39 -19.59 -20.15
C THR A 12 33.43 -20.41 -18.85
N ARG A 13 34.48 -20.18 -18.06
CA ARG A 13 34.40 -19.91 -16.61
C ARG A 13 35.75 -19.38 -16.11
N SER A 14 35.72 -18.18 -15.51
CA SER A 14 36.68 -17.58 -14.56
C SER A 14 37.04 -16.14 -14.96
N LEU A 15 36.41 -15.17 -14.31
CA LEU A 15 36.92 -13.79 -14.14
C LEU A 15 36.22 -13.17 -12.91
N ILE A 16 36.44 -13.82 -11.76
CA ILE A 16 36.46 -13.15 -10.46
C ILE A 16 37.92 -12.77 -10.24
N VAL A 17 38.17 -11.62 -9.61
CA VAL A 17 39.48 -10.97 -9.34
C VAL A 17 39.94 -9.98 -10.43
N PHE A 18 39.37 -8.78 -10.42
CA PHE A 18 39.97 -7.60 -11.05
C PHE A 18 39.53 -6.29 -10.38
N ARG A 19 39.87 -6.07 -9.10
CA ARG A 19 39.81 -4.73 -8.45
C ARG A 19 40.79 -4.62 -7.27
N SER A 20 42.09 -4.78 -7.49
CA SER A 20 43.11 -4.48 -6.47
C SER A 20 44.51 -4.29 -7.07
N ALA A 21 44.72 -3.35 -8.01
CA ALA A 21 46.09 -3.12 -8.54
C ALA A 21 46.33 -1.76 -9.25
N VAL A 22 45.65 -0.66 -8.89
CA VAL A 22 45.93 0.67 -9.51
C VAL A 22 46.15 1.80 -8.48
N ALA A 23 46.16 1.51 -7.17
CA ALA A 23 46.22 2.55 -6.13
C ALA A 23 47.59 2.75 -5.46
N VAL A 24 48.69 2.15 -5.92
CA VAL A 24 49.97 2.15 -5.17
C VAL A 24 51.15 2.84 -5.90
N THR A 25 50.99 3.32 -7.13
CA THR A 25 52.10 3.92 -7.90
C THR A 25 51.90 5.39 -8.28
N MET A 26 51.19 6.16 -7.43
CA MET A 26 51.09 7.63 -7.59
C MET A 26 51.20 8.38 -6.25
N MET A 27 51.98 7.85 -5.30
CA MET A 27 52.22 8.47 -3.99
C MET A 27 53.72 8.50 -3.62
N ALA A 28 54.60 8.62 -4.61
CA ALA A 28 56.05 8.67 -4.39
C ALA A 28 56.80 9.71 -5.27
N LEU A 29 56.10 10.64 -5.95
CA LEU A 29 56.75 11.61 -6.84
C LEU A 29 56.19 13.04 -6.72
N LEU A 30 55.90 13.51 -5.50
CA LEU A 30 55.49 14.91 -5.24
C LEU A 30 56.18 15.50 -3.98
N LEU A 31 57.33 14.95 -3.58
CA LEU A 31 58.11 15.40 -2.41
C LEU A 31 59.33 16.28 -2.77
N ALA A 32 59.37 16.88 -3.96
CA ALA A 32 60.55 17.64 -4.42
C ALA A 32 60.27 18.97 -5.13
N LEU A 33 59.14 19.64 -4.87
CA LEU A 33 58.90 21.01 -5.32
C LEU A 33 58.23 21.82 -4.19
N GLY A 34 59.00 22.73 -3.58
CA GLY A 34 58.60 23.58 -2.47
C GLY A 34 57.54 24.60 -2.87
N VAL A 35 56.29 24.18 -2.89
CA VAL A 35 55.11 25.05 -3.00
C VAL A 35 54.28 24.83 -1.75
N THR A 36 54.20 25.83 -0.88
CA THR A 36 53.38 25.78 0.33
C THR A 36 51.90 25.68 -0.07
N PRO A 37 51.16 24.63 0.33
CA PRO A 37 49.71 24.64 0.17
C PRO A 37 49.16 25.66 1.17
N VAL A 38 48.42 26.64 0.65
CA VAL A 38 47.52 27.47 1.45
C VAL A 38 46.60 26.51 2.19
N TRP A 39 46.66 26.54 3.51
CA TRP A 39 45.72 25.80 4.35
C TRP A 39 44.34 26.34 4.02
N ALA A 40 43.52 25.54 3.32
CA ALA A 40 42.10 25.78 3.28
C ALA A 40 41.63 25.76 4.74
N GLN A 41 41.24 26.93 5.25
CA GLN A 41 40.49 27.01 6.49
C GLN A 41 39.36 25.98 6.37
N ALA A 42 39.28 25.08 7.34
CA ALA A 42 38.13 24.22 7.52
C ALA A 42 36.90 25.13 7.50
N GLY A 43 36.17 25.12 6.38
CA GLY A 43 34.87 25.77 6.30
C GLY A 43 34.07 25.22 7.46
N SER A 44 33.65 26.12 8.34
CA SER A 44 32.78 25.80 9.46
C SER A 44 31.67 24.90 8.93
N ARG A 45 31.58 23.67 9.43
CA ARG A 45 30.36 22.88 9.29
C ARG A 45 29.21 23.82 9.65
N PRO A 46 28.18 23.98 8.80
CA PRO A 46 27.02 24.75 9.20
C PRO A 46 26.56 24.21 10.55
N ALA A 47 26.40 25.09 11.54
CA ALA A 47 25.98 24.69 12.87
C ALA A 47 24.73 23.82 12.71
N ALA A 48 24.73 22.65 13.37
CA ALA A 48 23.56 21.79 13.35
C ALA A 48 22.35 22.60 13.79
N ALA A 49 21.26 22.55 13.02
CA ALA A 49 20.04 23.26 13.36
C ALA A 49 19.62 22.89 14.80
N PRO A 50 19.16 23.86 15.62
CA PRO A 50 18.80 23.60 17.00
C PRO A 50 17.73 22.50 17.08
N SER A 51 17.88 21.60 18.06
CA SER A 51 16.90 20.54 18.29
C SER A 51 15.54 21.12 18.67
N VAL A 52 14.47 20.36 18.45
CA VAL A 52 13.12 20.83 18.79
C VAL A 52 12.95 20.94 20.32
N GLU A 53 13.66 20.10 21.08
CA GLU A 53 13.73 20.16 22.53
C GLU A 53 14.37 21.48 23.02
N SER A 54 15.47 21.91 22.41
CA SER A 54 16.13 23.17 22.81
C SER A 54 15.30 24.40 22.44
N LEU A 55 14.62 24.37 21.28
CA LEU A 55 13.67 25.41 20.89
C LEU A 55 12.47 25.47 21.84
N THR A 56 11.98 24.32 22.30
CA THR A 56 10.89 24.24 23.30
C THR A 56 11.31 24.84 24.63
N GLN A 57 12.47 24.43 25.15
CA GLN A 57 13.02 24.97 26.39
C GLN A 57 13.29 26.48 26.30
N SER A 58 13.79 26.95 25.16
CA SER A 58 14.02 28.37 24.90
C SER A 58 12.72 29.18 24.97
N LEU A 59 11.67 28.74 24.28
CA LEU A 59 10.38 29.44 24.29
C LEU A 59 9.76 29.48 25.69
N VAL A 60 9.73 28.34 26.39
CA VAL A 60 9.17 28.24 27.75
C VAL A 60 9.98 29.09 28.73
N GLY A 61 11.32 29.06 28.62
CA GLY A 61 12.21 29.90 29.43
C GLY A 61 12.00 31.39 29.20
N LEU A 62 11.90 31.82 27.93
CA LEU A 62 11.62 33.21 27.58
C LEU A 62 10.25 33.68 28.10
N ALA A 63 9.25 32.80 28.07
CA ALA A 63 7.92 33.11 28.60
C ALA A 63 7.95 33.28 30.12
N HIS A 64 8.65 32.40 30.85
CA HIS A 64 8.85 32.55 32.29
C HIS A 64 9.61 33.82 32.66
N GLN A 65 10.57 34.24 31.83
CA GLN A 65 11.34 35.48 32.02
C GLN A 65 10.60 36.74 31.57
N GLN A 66 9.35 36.63 31.10
CA GLN A 66 8.56 37.74 30.56
C GLN A 66 9.31 38.51 29.46
N ALA A 67 10.00 37.78 28.58
CA ALA A 67 10.75 38.37 27.48
C ALA A 67 9.86 39.24 26.56
N PRO A 68 10.42 40.24 25.85
CA PRO A 68 9.67 41.07 24.93
C PRO A 68 8.87 40.25 23.91
N LEU A 69 7.67 40.73 23.55
CA LEU A 69 6.73 40.00 22.67
C LEU A 69 7.37 39.58 21.34
N GLN A 70 8.21 40.42 20.74
CA GLN A 70 8.88 40.10 19.48
C GLN A 70 9.87 38.93 19.63
N THR A 71 10.57 38.85 20.76
CA THR A 71 11.49 37.74 21.06
C THR A 71 10.73 36.43 21.22
N LEU A 72 9.60 36.46 21.93
CA LEU A 72 8.70 35.30 22.06
C LEU A 72 8.15 34.86 20.69
N ARG A 73 7.73 35.80 19.86
CA ARG A 73 7.22 35.50 18.51
C ARG A 73 8.28 34.87 17.62
N ASN A 74 9.50 35.38 17.64
CA ASN A 74 10.61 34.81 16.89
C ASN A 74 10.92 33.37 17.35
N ALA A 75 10.95 33.13 18.67
CA ALA A 75 11.18 31.80 19.23
C ALA A 75 10.04 30.81 18.89
N ALA A 76 8.78 31.25 19.03
CA ALA A 76 7.61 30.44 18.67
C ALA A 76 7.59 30.09 17.18
N THR A 77 7.89 31.07 16.32
CA THR A 77 7.95 30.87 14.86
C THR A 77 9.04 29.87 14.48
N ALA A 78 10.25 30.02 15.02
CA ALA A 78 11.36 29.10 14.75
C ALA A 78 11.02 27.66 15.18
N ARG A 79 10.41 27.51 16.36
CA ARG A 79 9.95 26.20 16.87
C ARG A 79 8.85 25.61 15.99
N ARG A 80 7.85 26.41 15.61
CA ARG A 80 6.75 26.00 14.73
C ARG A 80 7.26 25.51 13.38
N GLN A 81 8.22 26.22 12.77
CA GLN A 81 8.83 25.79 11.50
C GLN A 81 9.54 24.44 11.66
N ARG A 82 10.26 24.24 12.77
CA ARG A 82 10.90 22.94 13.05
C ARG A 82 9.88 21.82 13.22
N LEU A 83 8.79 22.05 13.96
CA LEU A 83 7.74 21.07 14.16
C LEU A 83 6.98 20.73 12.87
N LEU A 84 6.71 21.72 12.00
CA LEU A 84 6.10 21.49 10.69
C LEU A 84 6.98 20.59 9.81
N GLY A 85 8.30 20.72 9.90
CA GLY A 85 9.22 19.81 9.20
C GLY A 85 9.33 18.41 9.82
N LEU A 86 8.90 18.23 11.09
CA LEU A 86 8.93 16.94 11.78
C LEU A 86 7.60 16.20 11.72
N ILE A 87 6.46 16.89 11.58
CA ILE A 87 5.15 16.26 11.76
C ILE A 87 4.90 15.11 10.78
N GLU A 88 5.45 15.18 9.57
CA GLU A 88 5.35 14.12 8.57
C GLU A 88 6.41 13.01 8.76
N SER A 89 7.65 13.37 9.11
CA SER A 89 8.76 12.40 9.19
C SER A 89 8.93 11.75 10.57
N ASP A 90 8.55 12.44 11.63
CA ASP A 90 8.66 12.05 13.04
C ASP A 90 7.53 12.71 13.88
N PRO A 91 6.27 12.30 13.68
CA PRO A 91 5.15 12.76 14.50
C PRO A 91 5.32 12.42 15.99
N ALA A 92 6.11 11.39 16.33
CA ALA A 92 6.43 11.05 17.72
C ALA A 92 7.23 12.16 18.42
N ALA A 93 8.18 12.79 17.72
CA ALA A 93 8.89 13.96 18.25
C ALA A 93 7.96 15.14 18.49
N VAL A 94 7.00 15.40 17.60
CA VAL A 94 6.00 16.47 17.78
C VAL A 94 5.18 16.23 19.05
N LEU A 95 4.69 15.00 19.24
CA LEU A 95 3.91 14.62 20.43
C LEU A 95 4.74 14.73 21.72
N ARG A 96 5.99 14.28 21.68
CA ARG A 96 6.90 14.28 22.84
C ARG A 96 7.19 15.68 23.37
N VAL A 97 7.30 16.67 22.48
CA VAL A 97 7.68 18.05 22.84
C VAL A 97 6.51 19.02 22.82
N ALA A 98 5.29 18.54 22.62
CA ALA A 98 4.09 19.36 22.61
C ALA A 98 3.94 20.14 23.92
N ILE A 99 3.66 21.44 23.81
CA ILE A 99 3.47 22.32 24.95
C ILE A 99 2.17 21.93 25.66
N PRO A 100 2.21 21.58 26.97
CA PRO A 100 1.01 21.25 27.72
C PRO A 100 0.00 22.40 27.72
N ALA A 101 -1.30 22.09 27.74
CA ALA A 101 -2.38 23.08 27.68
C ALA A 101 -2.24 24.20 28.73
N ALA A 102 -1.82 23.86 29.96
CA ALA A 102 -1.57 24.84 31.02
C ALA A 102 -0.42 25.82 30.69
N VAL A 103 0.66 25.32 30.05
CA VAL A 103 1.79 26.16 29.64
C VAL A 103 1.38 27.04 28.46
N ARG A 104 0.66 26.49 27.47
CA ARG A 104 0.10 27.28 26.34
C ARG A 104 -0.79 28.42 26.85
N ALA A 105 -1.64 28.15 27.84
CA ALA A 105 -2.51 29.16 28.45
C ALA A 105 -1.74 30.27 29.19
N SER A 106 -0.52 30.00 29.67
CA SER A 106 0.34 30.99 30.31
C SER A 106 1.09 31.90 29.31
N LEU A 107 1.15 31.53 28.03
CA LEU A 107 1.76 32.36 26.99
C LEU A 107 0.88 33.58 26.68
N PRO A 108 1.48 34.73 26.31
CA PRO A 108 0.71 35.89 25.84
C PRO A 108 -0.26 35.50 24.72
N ALA A 109 -1.48 36.03 24.74
CA ALA A 109 -2.52 35.71 23.75
C ALA A 109 -2.06 35.90 22.30
N ALA A 110 -1.19 36.88 22.05
CA ALA A 110 -0.61 37.16 20.74
C ALA A 110 0.44 36.14 20.25
N ILE A 111 0.82 35.16 21.08
CA ILE A 111 1.78 34.06 20.79
C ILE A 111 1.08 32.71 20.69
N GLN A 112 -0.08 32.53 21.34
CA GLN A 112 -0.81 31.25 21.31
C GLN A 112 -1.10 30.74 19.88
N PRO A 113 -1.45 31.58 18.87
CA PRO A 113 -1.61 31.13 17.49
C PRO A 113 -0.33 30.63 16.81
N ASP A 114 0.84 30.95 17.38
CA ASP A 114 2.16 30.59 16.84
C ASP A 114 2.70 29.26 17.40
N VAL A 115 1.99 28.63 18.33
CA VAL A 115 2.34 27.32 18.89
C VAL A 115 1.22 26.31 18.66
N GLU A 116 1.55 25.02 18.76
CA GLU A 116 0.63 23.89 18.66
C GLU A 116 -0.40 23.85 19.80
N GLU A 117 -1.48 23.14 19.55
CA GLU A 117 -2.59 22.98 20.49
C GLU A 117 -2.99 21.51 20.58
N GLU A 118 -3.20 21.01 21.79
CA GLU A 118 -3.86 19.73 21.97
C GLU A 118 -5.36 19.91 21.70
N VAL A 119 -5.90 19.14 20.75
CA VAL A 119 -7.29 19.25 20.30
C VAL A 119 -7.98 17.90 20.36
N THR A 120 -9.29 17.93 20.55
CA THR A 120 -10.18 16.80 20.26
C THR A 120 -11.15 17.21 19.17
N LEU A 121 -11.15 16.49 18.05
CA LEU A 121 -11.92 16.83 16.86
C LEU A 121 -12.74 15.65 16.37
N ASP A 122 -13.96 15.93 15.93
CA ASP A 122 -14.80 14.97 15.24
C ASP A 122 -14.80 15.25 13.74
N GLY A 123 -14.81 14.19 12.94
CA GLY A 123 -14.83 14.33 11.49
C GLY A 123 -14.94 13.00 10.78
N GLU A 124 -14.88 13.05 9.46
CA GLU A 124 -14.81 11.89 8.59
C GLU A 124 -13.34 11.60 8.24
N MET A 125 -12.90 10.36 8.49
CA MET A 125 -11.59 9.88 8.08
C MET A 125 -11.56 9.66 6.56
N GLN A 126 -10.49 10.11 5.92
CA GLN A 126 -10.16 9.78 4.54
C GLN A 126 -8.80 9.10 4.52
N VAL A 127 -8.75 7.92 3.90
CA VAL A 127 -7.54 7.11 3.76
C VAL A 127 -7.26 6.98 2.28
N PHE A 128 -6.14 7.55 1.86
CA PHE A 128 -5.62 7.45 0.51
C PHE A 128 -4.43 6.53 0.51
N HIS A 129 -4.26 5.82 -0.58
CA HIS A 129 -3.14 4.94 -0.80
C HIS A 129 -2.49 5.30 -2.13
N GLU A 130 -1.20 5.61 -2.11
CA GLU A 130 -0.43 6.05 -3.28
C GLU A 130 0.56 4.97 -3.70
N ASP A 131 0.50 4.58 -4.98
CA ASP A 131 1.16 3.39 -5.51
C ASP A 131 2.30 3.74 -6.47
N TYR A 132 3.52 3.48 -6.03
CA TYR A 132 4.75 3.69 -6.79
C TYR A 132 5.22 2.38 -7.40
N ALA A 133 6.20 2.45 -8.31
CA ALA A 133 6.70 1.28 -9.02
C ALA A 133 7.27 0.17 -8.12
N LYS A 134 7.73 0.50 -6.90
CA LYS A 134 8.37 -0.45 -5.96
C LYS A 134 8.02 -0.20 -4.49
N SER A 135 7.09 0.72 -4.22
CA SER A 135 6.72 1.12 -2.86
C SER A 135 5.31 1.67 -2.86
N SER A 136 4.77 1.88 -1.68
CA SER A 136 3.46 2.52 -1.51
C SER A 136 3.49 3.42 -0.29
N ARG A 137 2.47 4.27 -0.13
CA ARG A 137 2.26 5.00 1.13
C ARG A 137 0.79 5.31 1.37
N TYR A 138 0.38 5.18 2.62
CA TYR A 138 -0.92 5.66 3.08
C TYR A 138 -0.85 7.13 3.49
N ARG A 139 -1.88 7.91 3.11
CA ARG A 139 -2.10 9.27 3.56
C ARG A 139 -3.46 9.40 4.20
N HIS A 140 -3.49 10.02 5.37
CA HIS A 140 -4.67 10.11 6.20
C HIS A 140 -5.10 11.56 6.36
N PHE A 141 -6.39 11.81 6.29
CA PHE A 141 -6.97 13.12 6.50
C PHE A 141 -8.23 13.04 7.34
N LEU A 142 -8.49 14.09 8.13
CA LEU A 142 -9.78 14.30 8.78
C LEU A 142 -10.51 15.42 8.04
N GLN A 143 -11.68 15.10 7.48
CA GLN A 143 -12.62 16.07 6.97
C GLN A 143 -13.59 16.48 8.10
N THR A 144 -13.43 17.69 8.62
CA THR A 144 -14.38 18.29 9.56
C THR A 144 -15.49 19.01 8.78
N ALA A 145 -16.41 19.67 9.50
CA ALA A 145 -17.44 20.50 8.86
C ALA A 145 -16.87 21.71 8.11
N THR A 146 -15.68 22.19 8.48
CA THR A 146 -15.13 23.47 7.99
C THR A 146 -13.77 23.33 7.31
N GLU A 147 -13.04 22.25 7.57
CA GLU A 147 -11.66 22.10 7.10
C GLU A 147 -11.25 20.65 6.89
N ARG A 148 -10.15 20.47 6.16
CA ARG A 148 -9.48 19.20 5.97
C ARG A 148 -8.11 19.26 6.62
N LEU A 149 -7.80 18.30 7.49
CA LEU A 149 -6.56 18.24 8.25
C LEU A 149 -5.78 16.99 7.87
N SER A 150 -4.48 17.14 7.58
CA SER A 150 -3.59 15.98 7.40
C SER A 150 -3.29 15.31 8.73
N LEU A 151 -3.31 13.99 8.77
CA LEU A 151 -3.09 13.20 9.98
C LEU A 151 -1.79 12.42 9.87
N HIS A 152 -0.96 12.52 10.91
CA HIS A 152 0.35 11.90 10.97
C HIS A 152 0.47 11.09 12.25
N PHE A 153 0.77 9.79 12.11
CA PHE A 153 0.75 8.83 13.22
C PHE A 153 2.16 8.48 13.66
N ALA A 154 2.43 8.60 14.96
CA ALA A 154 3.70 8.18 15.60
C ALA A 154 3.93 6.66 15.60
N GLY A 155 2.91 5.87 15.29
CA GLY A 155 2.96 4.42 15.18
C GLY A 155 2.00 3.94 14.10
N GLU A 156 1.56 2.68 14.17
CA GLU A 156 0.64 2.13 13.18
C GLU A 156 -0.68 2.93 13.15
N ALA A 157 -1.03 3.41 11.96
CA ALA A 157 -2.31 4.06 11.72
C ALA A 157 -3.45 3.04 11.82
N PRO A 158 -4.63 3.43 12.35
CA PRO A 158 -5.76 2.51 12.42
C PRO A 158 -6.24 2.15 11.01
N LYS A 159 -6.48 0.86 10.78
CA LYS A 159 -6.94 0.31 9.48
C LYS A 159 -8.44 0.57 9.27
N LEU A 160 -8.83 1.85 9.19
CA LEU A 160 -10.21 2.30 8.96
C LEU A 160 -10.44 2.61 7.49
N LEU A 161 -11.68 2.48 7.04
CA LEU A 161 -12.09 2.88 5.70
C LEU A 161 -12.37 4.39 5.63
N SER A 162 -12.15 4.96 4.44
CA SER A 162 -12.64 6.29 4.09
C SER A 162 -14.15 6.38 4.30
N GLY A 163 -14.62 7.50 4.86
CA GLY A 163 -16.01 7.69 5.25
C GLY A 163 -16.30 7.36 6.73
N THR A 164 -15.36 6.72 7.44
CA THR A 164 -15.54 6.40 8.86
C THR A 164 -15.58 7.68 9.69
N ARG A 165 -16.65 7.91 10.46
CA ARG A 165 -16.69 9.01 11.42
C ARG A 165 -15.83 8.66 12.61
N VAL A 166 -14.95 9.56 13.00
CA VAL A 166 -13.99 9.36 14.09
C VAL A 166 -13.96 10.58 15.00
N ARG A 167 -13.66 10.31 16.28
CA ARG A 167 -13.17 11.30 17.23
C ARG A 167 -11.67 11.12 17.38
N LEU A 168 -10.92 12.17 17.14
CA LEU A 168 -9.46 12.18 17.24
C LEU A 168 -9.02 13.07 18.39
N ARG A 169 -8.01 12.63 19.15
CA ARG A 169 -7.29 13.48 20.11
C ARG A 169 -5.83 13.53 19.71
N GLY A 170 -5.29 14.74 19.51
CA GLY A 170 -3.91 14.92 19.04
C GLY A 170 -3.41 16.34 19.16
N VAL A 171 -2.21 16.56 18.63
CA VAL A 171 -1.52 17.86 18.66
C VAL A 171 -1.63 18.52 17.29
N ARG A 172 -2.36 19.63 17.22
CA ARG A 172 -2.60 20.40 15.99
C ARG A 172 -1.51 21.43 15.76
N LEU A 173 -1.01 21.47 14.53
CA LEU A 173 -0.09 22.47 14.03
C LEU A 173 -0.55 22.94 12.64
N GLY A 174 -1.24 24.09 12.57
CA GLY A 174 -1.83 24.56 11.33
C GLY A 174 -2.91 23.62 10.80
N GLN A 175 -2.68 23.05 9.61
CA GLN A 175 -3.56 22.08 8.92
C GLN A 175 -3.09 20.62 9.09
N ALA A 176 -2.24 20.34 10.07
CA ALA A 176 -1.73 19.00 10.35
C ALA A 176 -1.97 18.63 11.82
N LEU A 177 -2.26 17.36 12.06
CA LEU A 177 -2.40 16.76 13.40
C LEU A 177 -1.38 15.63 13.57
N ALA A 178 -0.59 15.71 14.64
CA ALA A 178 0.17 14.57 15.13
C ALA A 178 -0.71 13.75 16.07
N LEU A 179 -0.70 12.44 15.91
CA LEU A 179 -1.52 11.49 16.66
C LEU A 179 -0.63 10.35 17.15
N ASN A 180 -0.93 9.81 18.35
CA ASN A 180 -0.44 8.46 18.64
C ASN A 180 -1.18 7.49 17.71
N GLY A 181 -0.52 6.39 17.34
CA GLY A 181 -1.13 5.33 16.52
C GLY A 181 -2.21 4.53 17.27
N SER A 182 -2.21 3.21 17.07
CA SER A 182 -3.00 2.26 17.85
C SER A 182 -2.78 2.44 19.37
N GLY A 183 -3.73 3.09 20.05
CA GLY A 183 -3.58 3.43 21.48
C GLY A 183 -4.57 4.48 22.04
N GLY A 184 -5.72 4.69 21.40
CA GLY A 184 -6.79 5.54 21.93
C GLY A 184 -6.83 6.99 21.42
N SER A 185 -5.93 7.40 20.52
CA SER A 185 -6.00 8.74 19.88
C SER A 185 -7.05 8.82 18.76
N VAL A 186 -7.54 7.68 18.28
CA VAL A 186 -8.59 7.56 17.26
C VAL A 186 -9.69 6.67 17.81
N GLN A 187 -10.89 7.22 17.93
CA GLN A 187 -12.08 6.48 18.31
C GLN A 187 -13.06 6.46 17.13
N PRO A 188 -13.34 5.30 16.51
CA PRO A 188 -14.40 5.21 15.52
C PRO A 188 -15.76 5.45 16.20
N LEU A 189 -16.53 6.36 15.61
CA LEU A 189 -17.90 6.72 16.03
C LEU A 189 -18.96 6.05 15.15
N SER A 190 -18.56 5.59 13.97
CA SER A 190 -19.40 4.80 13.07
C SER A 190 -18.58 3.67 12.45
N SER A 191 -19.26 2.67 11.89
CA SER A 191 -18.67 1.72 10.94
C SER A 191 -19.14 2.06 9.53
N VAL A 192 -18.28 1.78 8.55
CA VAL A 192 -18.61 1.85 7.13
C VAL A 192 -18.30 0.49 6.55
N ALA A 193 -19.24 -0.07 5.80
CA ALA A 193 -19.00 -1.25 4.97
C ALA A 193 -18.75 -0.78 3.53
N PRO A 194 -17.74 -1.34 2.84
CA PRO A 194 -17.59 -1.07 1.42
C PRO A 194 -18.77 -1.71 0.68
N ASN A 195 -19.39 -0.99 -0.25
CA ASN A 195 -20.41 -1.55 -1.13
C ASN A 195 -19.73 -2.41 -2.21
N THR A 196 -19.65 -3.72 -2.00
CA THR A 196 -18.82 -4.61 -2.83
C THR A 196 -19.62 -5.50 -3.78
N PHE A 197 -20.95 -5.44 -3.75
CA PHE A 197 -21.84 -6.28 -4.56
C PHE A 197 -22.64 -5.47 -5.59
N GLY A 198 -23.07 -6.15 -6.65
CA GLY A 198 -23.88 -5.61 -7.72
C GLY A 198 -23.14 -4.62 -8.62
N ALA A 199 -23.94 -3.87 -9.38
CA ALA A 199 -23.47 -2.82 -10.26
C ALA A 199 -22.79 -1.68 -9.47
N GLN A 200 -21.49 -1.50 -9.70
CA GLN A 200 -20.73 -0.37 -9.19
C GLN A 200 -20.84 0.79 -10.18
N LYS A 201 -21.59 1.84 -9.80
CA LYS A 201 -21.82 3.01 -10.65
C LYS A 201 -20.58 3.90 -10.65
N THR A 202 -19.87 3.91 -11.78
CA THR A 202 -18.58 4.56 -11.95
C THR A 202 -18.64 5.66 -13.00
N ILE A 203 -18.07 6.81 -12.69
CA ILE A 203 -17.73 7.83 -13.69
C ILE A 203 -16.21 7.92 -13.84
N VAL A 204 -15.73 7.82 -15.07
CA VAL A 204 -14.34 8.09 -15.43
C VAL A 204 -14.29 9.50 -15.99
N ILE A 205 -13.52 10.39 -15.35
CA ILE A 205 -13.36 11.78 -15.77
C ILE A 205 -11.94 11.94 -16.29
N LEU A 206 -11.82 12.25 -17.57
CA LEU A 206 -10.53 12.47 -18.21
C LEU A 206 -10.17 13.95 -18.14
N VAL A 207 -9.00 14.28 -17.61
CA VAL A 207 -8.53 15.65 -17.50
C VAL A 207 -7.08 15.80 -17.92
N ASN A 208 -6.76 16.88 -18.60
CA ASN A 208 -5.39 17.29 -18.87
C ASN A 208 -5.12 18.69 -18.27
N PHE A 209 -3.88 19.14 -18.33
CA PHE A 209 -3.40 20.27 -17.55
C PHE A 209 -3.27 21.53 -18.42
N GLN A 210 -3.29 22.71 -17.79
CA GLN A 210 -3.19 23.99 -18.50
C GLN A 210 -1.88 24.15 -19.28
N ASP A 211 -0.82 23.46 -18.84
CA ASP A 211 0.52 23.45 -19.42
C ASP A 211 0.85 22.15 -20.16
N ASN A 212 -0.03 21.14 -20.10
CA ASN A 212 0.11 19.88 -20.81
C ASN A 212 -1.27 19.34 -21.21
N THR A 213 -1.66 19.60 -22.46
CA THR A 213 -2.95 19.20 -23.02
C THR A 213 -2.93 17.81 -23.68
N ALA A 214 -1.92 16.98 -23.39
CA ALA A 214 -1.84 15.64 -23.96
C ALA A 214 -3.04 14.77 -23.56
N GLN A 215 -3.45 13.89 -24.48
CA GLN A 215 -4.51 12.91 -24.32
C GLN A 215 -3.96 11.55 -24.73
N PRO A 216 -3.22 10.86 -23.83
CA PRO A 216 -2.44 9.67 -24.19
C PRO A 216 -3.29 8.46 -24.60
N TYR A 217 -4.60 8.50 -24.36
CA TYR A 217 -5.56 7.47 -24.75
C TYR A 217 -6.91 8.13 -25.10
N SER A 218 -7.68 7.43 -25.91
CA SER A 218 -9.02 7.89 -26.32
C SER A 218 -10.06 7.66 -25.20
N PRO A 219 -11.15 8.45 -25.14
CA PRO A 219 -12.28 8.14 -24.27
C PRO A 219 -12.86 6.74 -24.49
N SER A 220 -12.88 6.24 -25.72
CA SER A 220 -13.31 4.87 -26.04
C SER A 220 -12.38 3.80 -25.48
N GLU A 221 -11.07 4.07 -25.42
CA GLU A 221 -10.10 3.16 -24.80
C GLU A 221 -10.31 3.12 -23.28
N ALA A 222 -10.47 4.28 -22.63
CA ALA A 222 -10.81 4.36 -21.22
C ALA A 222 -12.15 3.64 -20.91
N GLN A 223 -13.16 3.80 -21.77
CA GLN A 223 -14.44 3.10 -21.67
C GLN A 223 -14.24 1.58 -21.76
N SER A 224 -13.44 1.10 -22.71
CA SER A 224 -13.14 -0.33 -22.88
C SER A 224 -12.41 -0.88 -21.66
N VAL A 225 -11.38 -0.19 -21.17
CA VAL A 225 -10.63 -0.63 -19.98
C VAL A 225 -11.55 -0.68 -18.77
N ALA A 226 -12.29 0.39 -18.47
CA ALA A 226 -13.14 0.43 -17.27
C ALA A 226 -14.33 -0.53 -17.33
N PHE A 227 -15.11 -0.47 -18.40
CA PHE A 227 -16.43 -1.10 -18.45
C PHE A 227 -16.46 -2.42 -19.24
N THR A 228 -15.37 -2.80 -19.88
CA THR A 228 -15.18 -4.16 -20.43
C THR A 228 -14.12 -4.90 -19.63
N THR A 229 -12.85 -4.49 -19.69
CA THR A 229 -11.75 -5.28 -19.14
C THR A 229 -11.79 -5.38 -17.61
N THR A 230 -11.78 -4.25 -16.90
CA THR A 230 -11.85 -4.21 -15.42
C THR A 230 -13.20 -4.71 -14.92
N SER A 231 -14.29 -4.35 -15.58
CA SER A 231 -15.61 -4.89 -15.25
C SER A 231 -15.65 -6.42 -15.34
N ASN A 232 -15.10 -7.01 -16.41
CA ASN A 232 -15.06 -8.47 -16.57
C ASN A 232 -14.13 -9.13 -15.56
N HIS A 233 -12.99 -8.51 -15.21
CA HIS A 233 -12.11 -9.00 -14.13
C HIS A 233 -12.86 -9.11 -12.81
N TYR A 234 -13.60 -8.06 -12.44
CA TYR A 234 -14.39 -8.05 -11.20
C TYR A 234 -15.52 -9.06 -11.28
N LYS A 235 -16.17 -9.17 -12.44
CA LYS A 235 -17.28 -10.11 -12.66
C LYS A 235 -16.81 -11.56 -12.57
N GLU A 236 -15.64 -11.88 -13.09
CA GLU A 236 -15.04 -13.21 -12.98
C GLU A 236 -14.56 -13.48 -11.55
N SER A 237 -13.72 -12.59 -11.00
CA SER A 237 -13.16 -12.73 -9.66
C SER A 237 -14.19 -12.81 -8.55
N SER A 238 -15.36 -12.18 -8.72
CA SER A 238 -16.45 -12.15 -7.75
C SER A 238 -17.50 -13.24 -7.96
N PHE A 239 -17.36 -14.13 -8.94
CA PHE A 239 -18.39 -15.11 -9.31
C PHE A 239 -19.72 -14.46 -9.73
N GLN A 240 -19.62 -13.47 -10.64
CA GLN A 240 -20.72 -12.68 -11.21
C GLN A 240 -21.43 -11.76 -10.23
N GLN A 241 -20.86 -11.54 -9.04
CA GLN A 241 -21.50 -10.77 -7.98
C GLN A 241 -21.28 -9.26 -8.15
N THR A 242 -20.23 -8.84 -8.85
CA THR A 242 -19.81 -7.43 -8.92
C THR A 242 -19.32 -7.08 -10.31
N TRP A 243 -19.71 -5.92 -10.83
CA TRP A 243 -19.26 -5.41 -12.13
C TRP A 243 -19.31 -3.88 -12.16
N LEU A 244 -18.60 -3.26 -13.10
CA LEU A 244 -18.59 -1.80 -13.27
C LEU A 244 -19.61 -1.37 -14.33
N THR A 245 -20.26 -0.24 -14.13
CA THR A 245 -21.16 0.38 -15.11
C THR A 245 -21.17 1.89 -14.95
N GLY A 246 -21.31 2.63 -16.04
CA GLY A 246 -21.43 4.08 -16.02
C GLY A 246 -20.78 4.69 -17.24
N ASP A 247 -20.16 5.85 -17.04
CA ASP A 247 -19.85 6.79 -18.12
C ASP A 247 -18.38 7.23 -18.11
N VAL A 248 -17.86 7.56 -19.29
CA VAL A 248 -16.60 8.31 -19.45
C VAL A 248 -16.92 9.76 -19.82
N ALA A 249 -16.67 10.68 -18.90
CA ALA A 249 -16.62 12.10 -19.20
C ALA A 249 -15.28 12.42 -19.90
N GLY A 250 -15.38 12.98 -21.10
CA GLY A 250 -14.25 13.22 -22.01
C GLY A 250 -13.18 14.16 -21.45
N TRP A 251 -12.17 14.46 -22.27
CA TRP A 251 -11.01 15.25 -21.86
C TRP A 251 -11.35 16.71 -21.57
N PHE A 252 -11.14 17.15 -20.32
CA PHE A 252 -11.24 18.54 -19.90
C PHE A 252 -9.87 19.13 -19.55
N THR A 253 -9.55 20.31 -20.06
CA THR A 253 -8.36 21.06 -19.62
C THR A 253 -8.67 21.80 -18.33
N ILE A 254 -8.02 21.41 -17.25
CA ILE A 254 -8.20 22.03 -15.93
C ILE A 254 -7.12 23.09 -15.68
N PRO A 255 -7.43 24.18 -14.92
CA PRO A 255 -6.46 25.22 -14.54
C PRO A 255 -5.52 24.74 -13.41
N LEU A 256 -4.77 23.68 -13.70
CA LEU A 256 -3.75 23.09 -12.82
C LEU A 256 -2.52 22.78 -13.67
N SER A 257 -1.32 23.06 -13.15
CA SER A 257 -0.06 22.72 -13.83
C SER A 257 0.29 21.25 -13.57
N SER A 258 0.73 20.54 -14.61
CA SER A 258 1.25 19.16 -14.52
C SER A 258 2.53 19.04 -13.70
N THR A 259 3.21 20.16 -13.41
CA THR A 259 4.44 20.22 -12.59
C THR A 259 4.18 20.20 -11.08
N VAL A 260 2.92 20.22 -10.65
CA VAL A 260 2.52 20.19 -9.23
C VAL A 260 1.74 18.93 -8.92
N CYS A 261 2.13 18.23 -7.85
CA CYS A 261 1.34 17.12 -7.33
C CYS A 261 0.27 17.63 -6.35
N ASP A 262 -0.89 18.04 -6.86
CA ASP A 262 -2.06 18.41 -6.06
C ASP A 262 -3.30 17.61 -6.48
N THR A 263 -3.46 16.45 -5.85
CA THR A 263 -4.56 15.51 -6.14
C THR A 263 -5.92 16.04 -5.69
N SER A 264 -5.95 16.86 -4.65
CA SER A 264 -7.17 17.43 -4.10
C SER A 264 -7.77 18.45 -5.06
N THR A 265 -6.93 19.36 -5.55
CA THR A 265 -7.34 20.36 -6.54
C THR A 265 -7.68 19.70 -7.88
N LEU A 266 -6.91 18.70 -8.32
CA LEU A 266 -7.21 17.93 -9.53
C LEU A 266 -8.61 17.33 -9.47
N ALA A 267 -8.94 16.58 -8.42
CA ALA A 267 -10.26 15.95 -8.28
C ALA A 267 -11.38 16.99 -8.19
N SER A 268 -11.17 18.11 -7.49
CA SER A 268 -12.15 19.20 -7.41
C SER A 268 -12.47 19.77 -8.80
N LEU A 269 -11.44 20.13 -9.56
CA LEU A 269 -11.57 20.70 -10.91
C LEU A 269 -12.15 19.70 -11.90
N ALA A 270 -11.75 18.42 -11.83
CA ALA A 270 -12.30 17.36 -12.66
C ALA A 270 -13.80 17.17 -12.44
N LYS A 271 -14.24 17.10 -11.17
CA LYS A 271 -15.67 17.00 -10.83
C LYS A 271 -16.46 18.23 -11.28
N GLN A 272 -15.88 19.42 -11.15
CA GLN A 272 -16.51 20.66 -11.63
C GLN A 272 -16.68 20.64 -13.14
N ALA A 273 -15.67 20.20 -13.90
CA ALA A 273 -15.72 20.10 -15.35
C ALA A 273 -16.78 19.08 -15.81
N ALA A 274 -16.80 17.89 -15.20
CA ALA A 274 -17.83 16.87 -15.47
C ALA A 274 -19.25 17.39 -15.15
N THR A 275 -19.42 18.06 -14.01
CA THR A 275 -20.72 18.66 -13.65
C THR A 275 -21.16 19.71 -14.66
N SER A 276 -20.23 20.58 -15.11
CA SER A 276 -20.49 21.60 -16.13
C SER A 276 -20.84 20.98 -17.50
N ALA A 277 -20.34 19.78 -17.79
CA ALA A 277 -20.68 19.00 -18.97
C ALA A 277 -22.02 18.22 -18.84
N GLY A 278 -22.73 18.36 -17.71
CA GLY A 278 -24.07 17.80 -17.52
C GLY A 278 -24.13 16.47 -16.75
N TYR A 279 -23.00 15.96 -16.24
CA TYR A 279 -23.00 14.75 -15.42
C TYR A 279 -23.46 15.06 -13.99
N ASN A 280 -24.43 14.29 -13.49
CA ASN A 280 -24.82 14.37 -12.09
C ASN A 280 -23.95 13.46 -11.22
N MET A 281 -23.02 14.05 -10.47
CA MET A 281 -22.06 13.32 -9.64
C MET A 281 -22.72 12.45 -8.56
N SER A 282 -23.95 12.75 -8.12
CA SER A 282 -24.64 11.93 -7.12
C SER A 282 -25.05 10.55 -7.64
N ASN A 283 -25.02 10.33 -8.96
CA ASN A 283 -25.38 9.05 -9.58
C ASN A 283 -24.23 8.03 -9.52
N TYR A 284 -23.03 8.44 -9.15
CA TYR A 284 -21.82 7.61 -9.21
C TYR A 284 -21.21 7.45 -7.82
N THR A 285 -21.14 6.19 -7.36
CA THR A 285 -20.51 5.82 -6.09
C THR A 285 -19.01 5.59 -6.25
N ARG A 286 -18.50 5.57 -7.49
CA ARG A 286 -17.09 5.41 -7.84
C ARG A 286 -16.67 6.54 -8.78
N GLN A 287 -15.58 7.23 -8.48
CA GLN A 287 -15.09 8.37 -9.26
C GLN A 287 -13.63 8.13 -9.65
N VAL A 288 -13.37 8.02 -10.95
CA VAL A 288 -12.03 7.74 -11.48
C VAL A 288 -11.54 8.98 -12.22
N PHE A 289 -10.31 9.42 -11.94
CA PHE A 289 -9.67 10.55 -12.60
C PHE A 289 -8.51 10.03 -13.46
N GLY A 290 -8.66 10.09 -14.78
CA GLY A 290 -7.60 9.72 -15.73
C GLY A 290 -6.90 10.96 -16.29
N PHE A 291 -5.57 10.98 -16.27
CA PHE A 291 -4.78 12.13 -16.73
C PHE A 291 -3.38 11.71 -17.25
N PRO A 292 -2.71 12.52 -18.10
CA PRO A 292 -1.33 12.25 -18.50
C PRO A 292 -0.38 12.34 -17.30
N SER A 293 0.79 11.69 -17.40
CA SER A 293 1.76 11.69 -16.30
C SER A 293 2.08 13.10 -15.78
N ASN A 294 2.04 13.27 -14.46
CA ASN A 294 2.35 14.54 -13.78
C ASN A 294 3.44 14.37 -12.69
N ALA A 295 3.67 15.42 -11.90
CA ALA A 295 4.70 15.45 -10.85
C ALA A 295 4.49 14.48 -9.65
N CYS A 296 3.40 13.72 -9.57
CA CYS A 296 3.07 12.91 -8.39
C CYS A 296 3.93 11.65 -8.18
N GLY A 297 4.66 11.17 -9.20
CA GLY A 297 5.63 10.06 -9.08
C GLY A 297 5.04 8.66 -8.87
N TRP A 298 3.83 8.53 -8.32
CA TRP A 298 3.05 7.29 -8.29
C TRP A 298 2.33 7.04 -9.62
N TRP A 299 1.99 5.79 -9.92
CA TRP A 299 1.22 5.39 -11.11
C TRP A 299 -0.28 5.31 -10.84
N GLY A 300 -0.66 5.03 -9.60
CA GLY A 300 -2.05 4.99 -9.13
C GLY A 300 -2.20 5.58 -7.74
N MET A 301 -3.41 6.02 -7.41
CA MET A 301 -3.80 6.38 -6.05
C MET A 301 -5.29 6.11 -5.86
N GLY A 302 -5.68 5.54 -4.73
CA GLY A 302 -7.06 5.21 -4.43
C GLY A 302 -7.46 5.61 -3.02
N THR A 303 -8.74 5.95 -2.81
CA THR A 303 -9.29 5.91 -1.45
C THR A 303 -9.46 4.46 -1.03
N VAL A 304 -9.07 4.12 0.21
CA VAL A 304 -9.39 2.82 0.79
C VAL A 304 -10.83 2.83 1.28
N GLY A 305 -11.73 2.16 0.58
CA GLY A 305 -13.17 2.30 0.76
C GLY A 305 -13.72 3.66 0.31
N GLY A 306 -14.79 4.11 0.95
CA GLY A 306 -15.48 5.38 0.66
C GLY A 306 -16.75 5.21 -0.17
N ASN A 307 -17.70 6.13 0.02
CA ASN A 307 -18.91 6.23 -0.80
C ASN A 307 -19.34 7.72 -0.93
N PRO A 308 -18.99 8.41 -2.04
CA PRO A 308 -18.26 7.86 -3.19
C PRO A 308 -16.78 7.57 -2.87
N SER A 309 -16.22 6.54 -3.48
CA SER A 309 -14.77 6.30 -3.50
C SER A 309 -14.12 7.01 -4.69
N GLN A 310 -12.81 7.24 -4.61
CA GLN A 310 -12.05 7.95 -5.64
C GLN A 310 -10.79 7.18 -6.04
N ALA A 311 -10.43 7.22 -7.32
CA ALA A 311 -9.22 6.65 -7.89
C ALA A 311 -8.56 7.63 -8.88
N TRP A 312 -7.24 7.69 -8.90
CA TRP A 312 -6.42 8.52 -9.79
C TRP A 312 -5.52 7.61 -10.61
N VAL A 313 -5.56 7.75 -11.93
CA VAL A 313 -4.77 6.97 -12.87
C VAL A 313 -3.78 7.90 -13.57
N ASN A 314 -2.50 7.78 -13.20
CA ASN A 314 -1.44 8.69 -13.62
C ASN A 314 -0.68 8.12 -14.83
N GLY A 315 -0.99 8.61 -16.03
CA GLY A 315 -0.39 8.11 -17.26
C GLY A 315 -1.16 6.92 -17.84
N THR A 316 -0.61 5.71 -17.80
CA THR A 316 -1.18 4.55 -18.50
C THR A 316 -2.51 4.11 -17.89
N PHE A 317 -3.58 4.12 -18.69
CA PHE A 317 -4.91 3.66 -18.29
C PHE A 317 -5.10 2.18 -18.67
N SER A 318 -4.83 1.27 -17.74
CA SER A 318 -4.86 -0.18 -17.98
C SER A 318 -5.63 -0.94 -16.90
N LEU A 319 -5.91 -2.22 -17.15
CA LEU A 319 -6.47 -3.12 -16.13
C LEU A 319 -5.62 -3.14 -14.87
N LYS A 320 -4.30 -3.25 -15.01
CA LYS A 320 -3.40 -3.35 -13.86
C LYS A 320 -3.56 -2.15 -12.93
N VAL A 321 -3.59 -0.94 -13.48
CA VAL A 321 -3.72 0.28 -12.65
C VAL A 321 -5.15 0.44 -12.17
N LEU A 322 -6.13 0.52 -13.08
CA LEU A 322 -7.52 0.80 -12.69
C LEU A 322 -8.11 -0.30 -11.80
N GLY A 323 -7.85 -1.57 -12.14
CA GLY A 323 -8.33 -2.71 -11.36
C GLY A 323 -7.75 -2.76 -9.95
N HIS A 324 -6.49 -2.35 -9.79
CA HIS A 324 -5.81 -2.23 -8.50
C HIS A 324 -6.40 -1.09 -7.65
N GLU A 325 -6.51 0.13 -8.21
CA GLU A 325 -7.10 1.27 -7.49
C GLU A 325 -8.57 1.03 -7.12
N MET A 326 -9.31 0.37 -8.00
CA MET A 326 -10.68 -0.03 -7.70
C MET A 326 -10.74 -1.07 -6.57
N GLY A 327 -9.68 -1.86 -6.36
CA GLY A 327 -9.56 -2.81 -5.26
C GLY A 327 -9.46 -2.07 -3.93
N HIS A 328 -8.61 -1.02 -3.86
CA HIS A 328 -8.58 -0.11 -2.73
C HIS A 328 -9.95 0.54 -2.47
N ASN A 329 -10.65 0.97 -3.52
CA ASN A 329 -12.00 1.51 -3.40
C ASN A 329 -13.02 0.50 -2.80
N LEU A 330 -12.79 -0.81 -2.92
CA LEU A 330 -13.55 -1.87 -2.25
C LEU A 330 -13.08 -2.14 -0.80
N GLY A 331 -12.03 -1.48 -0.32
CA GLY A 331 -11.46 -1.68 1.02
C GLY A 331 -10.38 -2.76 1.10
N LEU A 332 -9.83 -3.16 -0.07
CA LEU A 332 -8.67 -4.03 -0.16
C LEU A 332 -7.38 -3.26 0.08
N TYR A 333 -6.36 -4.01 0.49
CA TYR A 333 -5.00 -3.53 0.74
C TYR A 333 -4.07 -4.33 -0.18
N HIS A 334 -2.78 -4.01 -0.16
CA HIS A 334 -1.82 -4.75 -0.98
C HIS A 334 -1.72 -6.22 -0.59
N SER A 335 -1.41 -7.02 -1.60
CA SER A 335 -0.93 -8.38 -1.42
C SER A 335 0.59 -8.37 -1.43
N HIS A 336 1.16 -8.98 -0.41
CA HIS A 336 2.59 -8.99 -0.12
C HIS A 336 3.15 -10.40 -0.31
N ALA A 337 4.47 -10.51 -0.28
CA ALA A 337 5.13 -11.78 -0.01
C ALA A 337 5.78 -11.77 1.38
N LEU A 338 5.88 -12.94 2.01
CA LEU A 338 6.61 -13.12 3.26
C LEU A 338 7.97 -13.77 2.97
N GLU A 339 9.03 -12.97 3.00
CA GLU A 339 10.41 -13.40 2.74
C GLU A 339 11.08 -13.82 4.05
N CYS A 340 11.41 -15.11 4.20
CA CYS A 340 12.03 -15.69 5.41
C CYS A 340 13.40 -16.36 5.11
N GLY A 341 14.03 -16.05 3.97
CA GLY A 341 15.24 -16.69 3.49
C GLY A 341 14.98 -18.14 3.09
N ALA A 342 15.84 -19.07 3.54
CA ALA A 342 15.74 -20.49 3.20
C ALA A 342 14.61 -21.26 3.94
N SER A 343 13.61 -20.55 4.47
CA SER A 343 12.45 -21.08 5.18
C SER A 343 11.17 -20.43 4.66
N THR A 344 10.03 -21.09 4.84
CA THR A 344 8.71 -20.55 4.44
C THR A 344 8.12 -19.59 5.47
N THR A 345 8.23 -19.91 6.77
CA THR A 345 7.53 -19.16 7.84
C THR A 345 8.35 -18.95 9.12
N THR A 346 9.61 -19.44 9.15
CA THR A 346 10.45 -19.39 10.36
C THR A 346 11.73 -18.61 10.13
N GLY A 347 12.33 -18.12 11.21
CA GLY A 347 13.51 -17.26 11.15
C GLY A 347 13.15 -15.78 11.13
N THR A 348 14.04 -14.96 10.57
CA THR A 348 13.81 -13.53 10.40
C THR A 348 13.05 -13.31 9.11
N CYS A 349 11.75 -13.08 9.23
CA CYS A 349 10.91 -12.79 8.08
C CYS A 349 10.73 -11.28 7.86
N SER A 350 10.53 -10.88 6.62
CA SER A 350 10.21 -9.51 6.22
C SER A 350 9.07 -9.46 5.21
N SER A 351 8.31 -8.38 5.23
CA SER A 351 7.30 -8.11 4.20
C SER A 351 7.99 -7.62 2.93
N VAL A 352 7.63 -8.22 1.80
CA VAL A 352 7.95 -7.70 0.47
C VAL A 352 6.69 -7.06 -0.10
N GLU A 353 6.69 -5.72 -0.13
CA GLU A 353 5.62 -4.90 -0.69
C GLU A 353 5.36 -5.28 -2.15
N TYR A 354 4.08 -5.53 -2.49
CA TYR A 354 3.63 -6.09 -3.77
C TYR A 354 4.18 -7.47 -4.15
N GLY A 355 4.83 -8.17 -3.22
CA GLY A 355 5.54 -9.41 -3.53
C GLY A 355 4.65 -10.59 -3.95
N ASP A 356 3.32 -10.47 -3.81
CA ASP A 356 2.40 -11.45 -4.38
C ASP A 356 2.35 -11.32 -5.91
N THR A 357 2.94 -12.29 -6.61
CA THR A 357 3.02 -12.29 -8.07
C THR A 357 1.71 -12.72 -8.75
N LEU A 358 0.71 -13.18 -7.99
CA LEU A 358 -0.51 -13.82 -8.48
C LEU A 358 -1.76 -12.93 -8.34
N ASP A 359 -1.71 -11.94 -7.46
CA ASP A 359 -2.82 -11.02 -7.17
C ASP A 359 -2.64 -9.66 -7.88
N ILE A 360 -3.73 -9.10 -8.41
CA ILE A 360 -3.73 -7.72 -8.94
C ILE A 360 -3.36 -6.67 -7.88
N MET A 361 -3.60 -6.92 -6.59
CA MET A 361 -3.14 -6.10 -5.45
C MET A 361 -1.66 -6.32 -5.08
N GLY A 362 -1.00 -7.29 -5.72
CA GLY A 362 0.46 -7.45 -5.71
C GLY A 362 1.07 -7.00 -7.03
N ASN A 363 2.14 -7.64 -7.50
CA ASN A 363 2.83 -7.31 -8.75
C ASN A 363 3.64 -8.53 -9.25
N PRO A 364 3.71 -8.82 -10.57
CA PRO A 364 3.28 -8.00 -11.70
C PRO A 364 1.92 -8.34 -12.31
N SER A 365 1.27 -9.41 -11.88
CA SER A 365 0.07 -9.90 -12.56
C SER A 365 -1.16 -9.02 -12.35
N SER A 366 -2.21 -9.29 -13.14
CA SER A 366 -3.56 -8.77 -12.96
C SER A 366 -4.55 -9.89 -12.63
N GLY A 367 -4.07 -10.89 -11.87
CA GLY A 367 -4.84 -12.08 -11.52
C GLY A 367 -5.94 -11.84 -10.50
N HIS A 368 -6.56 -12.92 -10.05
CA HIS A 368 -7.60 -12.89 -9.04
C HIS A 368 -7.07 -12.43 -7.67
N PHE A 369 -7.91 -11.68 -6.94
CA PHE A 369 -7.67 -11.38 -5.52
C PHE A 369 -7.48 -12.67 -4.70
N THR A 370 -6.62 -12.65 -3.67
CA THR A 370 -6.45 -13.80 -2.75
C THR A 370 -7.75 -14.17 -2.03
N ALA A 371 -7.84 -15.41 -1.54
CA ALA A 371 -9.02 -15.90 -0.84
C ALA A 371 -9.27 -15.10 0.45
N TYR A 372 -8.20 -14.68 1.13
CA TYR A 372 -8.29 -13.77 2.27
C TYR A 372 -8.99 -12.46 1.91
N GLN A 373 -8.55 -11.85 0.80
CA GLN A 373 -9.12 -10.58 0.34
C GLN A 373 -10.57 -10.75 -0.14
N LYS A 374 -10.87 -11.79 -0.92
CA LYS A 374 -12.24 -12.09 -1.37
C LYS A 374 -13.19 -12.40 -0.22
N GLU A 375 -12.76 -13.16 0.79
CA GLU A 375 -13.55 -13.41 2.00
C GLU A 375 -13.87 -12.10 2.72
N ARG A 376 -12.87 -11.22 2.88
CA ARG A 376 -13.06 -9.91 3.55
C ARG A 376 -14.09 -9.01 2.89
N ILE A 377 -14.20 -9.04 1.56
CA ILE A 377 -15.18 -8.23 0.81
C ILE A 377 -16.47 -8.98 0.48
N GLY A 378 -16.62 -10.21 1.01
CA GLY A 378 -17.82 -11.03 0.88
C GLY A 378 -17.94 -11.77 -0.46
N TRP A 379 -16.94 -11.72 -1.33
CA TRP A 379 -16.95 -12.46 -2.60
C TRP A 379 -16.75 -13.96 -2.41
N LEU A 380 -16.25 -14.37 -1.24
CA LEU A 380 -16.22 -15.74 -0.75
C LEU A 380 -16.84 -15.80 0.66
N ASN A 381 -17.38 -16.97 1.01
CA ASN A 381 -17.85 -17.30 2.36
C ASN A 381 -18.88 -16.31 2.97
N TYR A 382 -19.74 -15.72 2.14
CA TYR A 382 -20.79 -14.79 2.58
C TYR A 382 -22.09 -15.02 1.79
N GLY A 383 -23.18 -15.31 2.50
CA GLY A 383 -24.50 -15.53 1.88
C GLY A 383 -24.46 -16.67 0.86
N ALA A 384 -24.65 -16.35 -0.42
CA ALA A 384 -24.62 -17.30 -1.54
C ALA A 384 -23.26 -17.36 -2.26
N SER A 385 -22.26 -16.57 -1.84
CA SER A 385 -20.90 -16.64 -2.38
C SER A 385 -20.30 -18.04 -2.21
N PRO A 386 -19.40 -18.47 -3.11
CA PRO A 386 -18.73 -19.76 -2.96
C PRO A 386 -18.05 -19.93 -1.59
N PRO A 387 -18.10 -21.13 -1.00
CA PRO A 387 -17.66 -21.33 0.37
C PRO A 387 -16.13 -21.36 0.51
N VAL A 388 -15.67 -21.01 1.70
CA VAL A 388 -14.31 -21.30 2.19
C VAL A 388 -14.46 -22.27 3.36
N THR A 389 -13.69 -23.36 3.36
CA THR A 389 -13.74 -24.32 4.47
C THR A 389 -12.75 -23.92 5.54
N THR A 390 -13.25 -23.51 6.70
CA THR A 390 -12.44 -23.40 7.91
C THR A 390 -12.09 -24.81 8.39
N VAL A 391 -10.81 -25.14 8.43
CA VAL A 391 -10.32 -26.46 8.84
C VAL A 391 -10.11 -26.48 10.35
N SER A 392 -10.84 -27.33 11.05
CA SER A 392 -10.76 -27.48 12.51
C SER A 392 -10.39 -28.89 12.97
N THR A 393 -10.25 -29.82 12.04
CA THR A 393 -9.89 -31.22 12.29
C THR A 393 -8.91 -31.67 11.23
N GLU A 394 -8.10 -32.69 11.50
CA GLU A 394 -7.35 -33.35 10.45
C GLU A 394 -8.28 -34.05 9.45
N GLY A 395 -7.84 -34.18 8.20
CA GLY A 395 -8.60 -34.83 7.16
C GLY A 395 -8.17 -34.48 5.74
N LEU A 396 -8.85 -35.11 4.80
CA LEU A 396 -8.69 -34.84 3.37
C LEU A 396 -9.78 -33.86 2.92
N TYR A 397 -9.35 -32.74 2.34
CA TYR A 397 -10.23 -31.64 1.93
C TYR A 397 -10.13 -31.41 0.43
N TRP A 398 -11.28 -31.30 -0.24
CA TRP A 398 -11.35 -30.95 -1.66
C TRP A 398 -11.58 -29.45 -1.83
N ILE A 399 -10.81 -28.84 -2.71
CA ILE A 399 -11.03 -27.48 -3.20
C ILE A 399 -11.12 -27.50 -4.72
N ASP A 400 -12.01 -26.67 -5.27
CA ASP A 400 -12.10 -26.51 -6.71
C ASP A 400 -11.07 -25.50 -7.22
N THR A 401 -10.85 -25.50 -8.54
CA THR A 401 -10.14 -24.40 -9.21
C THR A 401 -10.72 -23.05 -8.80
N TYR A 402 -9.83 -22.08 -8.64
CA TYR A 402 -10.14 -20.81 -8.00
C TYR A 402 -10.92 -19.86 -8.90
N GLU A 403 -10.78 -20.00 -10.22
CA GLU A 403 -11.24 -19.04 -11.23
C GLU A 403 -12.70 -19.25 -11.63
N THR A 404 -13.21 -20.47 -11.51
CA THR A 404 -14.53 -20.86 -12.04
C THR A 404 -15.48 -21.29 -10.94
N ALA A 405 -16.80 -21.22 -11.17
CA ALA A 405 -17.76 -21.76 -10.22
C ALA A 405 -17.64 -23.29 -10.12
N GLY A 406 -17.94 -23.86 -8.96
CA GLY A 406 -17.87 -25.30 -8.73
C GLY A 406 -18.64 -25.72 -7.47
N THR A 407 -18.56 -27.00 -7.13
CA THR A 407 -19.31 -27.61 -6.01
C THR A 407 -18.52 -27.64 -4.71
N ASN A 408 -17.20 -27.69 -4.79
CA ASN A 408 -16.33 -27.68 -3.61
C ASN A 408 -15.97 -26.24 -3.21
N PRO A 409 -15.51 -26.04 -1.96
CA PRO A 409 -14.95 -24.77 -1.50
C PRO A 409 -13.84 -24.24 -2.41
N LYS A 410 -13.71 -22.91 -2.45
CA LYS A 410 -12.66 -22.23 -3.25
C LYS A 410 -11.33 -22.08 -2.53
N ALA A 411 -11.35 -22.20 -1.20
CA ALA A 411 -10.14 -22.21 -0.40
C ALA A 411 -10.35 -22.99 0.89
N LEU A 412 -9.22 -23.40 1.48
CA LEU A 412 -9.16 -23.82 2.88
C LEU A 412 -8.66 -22.66 3.73
N LYS A 413 -9.22 -22.48 4.92
CA LYS A 413 -8.77 -21.53 5.94
C LYS A 413 -8.32 -22.31 7.16
N ILE A 414 -7.00 -22.43 7.36
CA ILE A 414 -6.39 -23.32 8.36
C ILE A 414 -5.76 -22.46 9.47
N PRO A 415 -6.01 -22.73 10.76
CA PRO A 415 -5.41 -21.97 11.86
C PRO A 415 -3.88 -21.96 11.80
N LYS A 416 -3.27 -20.78 11.98
CA LYS A 416 -1.82 -20.65 12.18
C LYS A 416 -1.46 -20.29 13.61
N SER A 417 -2.03 -19.20 14.12
CA SER A 417 -1.69 -18.67 15.44
C SER A 417 -2.80 -17.78 15.98
N THR A 418 -2.80 -17.59 17.29
CA THR A 418 -3.64 -16.58 17.96
C THR A 418 -2.72 -15.64 18.73
N ASP A 419 -2.82 -14.34 18.46
CA ASP A 419 -2.09 -13.34 19.23
C ASP A 419 -2.63 -13.34 20.68
N PRO A 420 -1.78 -13.56 21.70
CA PRO A 420 -2.23 -13.71 23.09
C PRO A 420 -2.71 -12.40 23.72
N THR A 421 -2.37 -11.25 23.13
CA THR A 421 -2.73 -9.92 23.64
C THR A 421 -4.04 -9.44 23.02
N THR A 422 -4.19 -9.60 21.71
CA THR A 422 -5.34 -9.09 20.96
C THR A 422 -6.41 -10.13 20.67
N GLY A 423 -6.08 -11.43 20.82
CA GLY A 423 -6.95 -12.55 20.44
C GLY A 423 -7.13 -12.72 18.93
N ARG A 424 -6.44 -11.92 18.10
CA ARG A 424 -6.54 -11.99 16.64
C ARG A 424 -5.91 -13.29 16.14
N LYS A 425 -6.61 -13.96 15.23
CA LYS A 425 -6.11 -15.20 14.62
C LYS A 425 -5.44 -14.89 13.30
N THR A 426 -4.33 -15.57 13.04
CA THR A 426 -3.71 -15.65 11.71
C THR A 426 -4.03 -17.02 11.14
N TRP A 427 -4.26 -17.06 9.84
CA TRP A 427 -4.71 -18.23 9.10
C TRP A 427 -3.85 -18.43 7.85
N TYR A 428 -3.73 -19.69 7.44
CA TYR A 428 -3.33 -20.06 6.08
C TYR A 428 -4.57 -20.15 5.19
N TYR A 429 -4.51 -19.54 4.02
CA TYR A 429 -5.48 -19.67 2.94
C TYR A 429 -4.86 -20.48 1.82
N VAL A 430 -5.40 -21.67 1.54
CA VAL A 430 -4.90 -22.57 0.50
C VAL A 430 -5.79 -22.46 -0.73
N GLU A 431 -5.19 -22.17 -1.89
CA GLU A 431 -5.88 -21.94 -3.16
C GLU A 431 -5.32 -22.87 -4.25
N TYR A 432 -6.21 -23.41 -5.09
CA TYR A 432 -5.82 -24.17 -6.27
C TYR A 432 -6.09 -23.33 -7.52
N ARG A 433 -5.03 -22.72 -8.06
CA ARG A 433 -5.11 -21.79 -9.20
C ARG A 433 -4.76 -22.46 -10.51
N GLN A 434 -5.45 -22.09 -11.58
CA GLN A 434 -5.24 -22.60 -12.93
C GLN A 434 -5.22 -21.47 -13.95
N ALA A 435 -4.65 -21.72 -15.14
CA ALA A 435 -4.51 -20.73 -16.21
C ALA A 435 -5.85 -20.47 -16.95
N VAL A 436 -6.84 -19.98 -16.22
CA VAL A 436 -8.20 -19.73 -16.70
C VAL A 436 -8.53 -18.25 -16.53
N GLY A 437 -9.19 -17.66 -17.54
CA GLY A 437 -9.67 -16.29 -17.46
C GLY A 437 -8.55 -15.29 -17.18
N PHE A 438 -8.69 -14.45 -16.15
CA PHE A 438 -7.68 -13.45 -15.78
C PHE A 438 -6.42 -14.03 -15.14
N ASP A 439 -6.43 -15.31 -14.76
CA ASP A 439 -5.25 -16.05 -14.34
C ASP A 439 -4.55 -16.76 -15.52
N SER A 440 -4.93 -16.49 -16.78
CA SER A 440 -4.31 -17.09 -17.98
C SER A 440 -2.81 -16.85 -18.11
N PHE A 441 -2.25 -15.82 -17.44
CA PHE A 441 -0.81 -15.58 -17.39
C PHE A 441 -0.03 -16.75 -16.77
N LEU A 442 -0.71 -17.64 -16.05
CA LEU A 442 -0.14 -18.86 -15.48
C LEU A 442 0.13 -19.97 -16.51
N SER A 443 -0.23 -19.81 -17.80
CA SER A 443 -0.16 -20.89 -18.79
C SER A 443 1.24 -21.52 -18.99
N GLY A 444 2.30 -20.84 -18.57
CA GLY A 444 3.68 -21.36 -18.56
C GLY A 444 4.24 -21.68 -17.17
N ASN A 445 3.50 -21.39 -16.10
CA ASN A 445 3.96 -21.58 -14.73
C ASN A 445 3.60 -22.98 -14.22
N LEU A 446 4.46 -23.96 -14.54
CA LEU A 446 4.25 -25.35 -14.14
C LEU A 446 4.29 -25.58 -12.63
N ASN A 447 4.94 -24.70 -11.86
CA ASN A 447 4.96 -24.82 -10.41
C ASN A 447 3.53 -24.56 -9.86
N VAL A 448 2.96 -23.40 -10.16
CA VAL A 448 1.61 -23.03 -9.70
C VAL A 448 0.54 -23.98 -10.26
N LEU A 449 0.62 -24.35 -11.54
CA LEU A 449 -0.38 -25.21 -12.16
C LEU A 449 -0.39 -26.66 -11.62
N ASN A 450 0.72 -27.13 -11.04
CA ASN A 450 0.84 -28.45 -10.42
C ASN A 450 0.90 -28.38 -8.88
N GLY A 451 0.43 -27.28 -8.30
CA GLY A 451 0.54 -27.01 -6.86
C GLY A 451 -0.68 -26.30 -6.29
N VAL A 452 -0.66 -26.13 -4.97
CA VAL A 452 -1.53 -25.17 -4.28
C VAL A 452 -0.68 -24.00 -3.79
N VAL A 453 -1.22 -22.79 -3.84
CA VAL A 453 -0.57 -21.61 -3.29
C VAL A 453 -1.14 -21.31 -1.91
N ILE A 454 -0.30 -20.75 -1.02
CA ILE A 454 -0.69 -20.49 0.36
C ILE A 454 -0.46 -19.02 0.68
N HIS A 455 -1.51 -18.34 1.12
CA HIS A 455 -1.45 -16.99 1.65
C HIS A 455 -1.65 -16.98 3.17
N LEU A 456 -1.01 -16.06 3.88
CA LEU A 456 -1.43 -15.69 5.23
C LEU A 456 -2.57 -14.66 5.18
N GLY A 457 -3.38 -14.66 6.22
CA GLY A 457 -4.34 -13.59 6.49
C GLY A 457 -4.65 -13.51 7.98
N THR A 458 -4.67 -12.30 8.55
CA THR A 458 -4.95 -12.06 9.97
C THR A 458 -6.31 -11.40 10.16
N ASP A 459 -7.08 -11.89 11.13
CA ASP A 459 -8.39 -11.34 11.46
C ASP A 459 -8.28 -9.86 11.80
N SER A 460 -9.18 -9.04 11.22
CA SER A 460 -9.23 -7.59 11.42
C SER A 460 -7.96 -6.83 11.04
N ASN A 461 -7.02 -7.42 10.30
CA ASN A 461 -5.87 -6.71 9.73
C ASN A 461 -5.90 -6.78 8.19
N PRO A 462 -6.56 -5.83 7.51
CA PRO A 462 -6.79 -5.93 6.08
C PRO A 462 -5.53 -5.96 5.22
N ASP A 463 -4.39 -5.53 5.77
CA ASP A 463 -3.07 -5.39 5.14
C ASP A 463 -2.15 -6.59 5.45
N SER A 464 -2.73 -7.78 5.54
CA SER A 464 -2.01 -8.99 5.97
C SER A 464 -2.14 -10.18 5.03
N SER A 465 -2.39 -9.91 3.74
CA SER A 465 -2.31 -10.92 2.68
C SER A 465 -0.84 -11.15 2.32
N TYR A 466 -0.28 -12.30 2.70
CA TYR A 466 1.13 -12.64 2.39
C TYR A 466 1.23 -13.96 1.64
N LEU A 467 1.66 -13.93 0.38
CA LEU A 467 2.09 -15.11 -0.37
C LEU A 467 3.29 -15.73 0.34
N LEU A 468 3.23 -17.05 0.56
CA LEU A 468 4.32 -17.82 1.12
C LEU A 468 5.18 -18.43 0.01
N ASP A 469 6.48 -18.48 0.23
CA ASP A 469 7.41 -19.22 -0.62
C ASP A 469 7.50 -20.68 -0.14
N LEU A 470 6.90 -21.59 -0.90
CA LEU A 470 6.91 -23.03 -0.59
C LEU A 470 8.05 -23.76 -1.32
N THR A 471 8.94 -23.02 -1.97
CA THR A 471 10.21 -23.45 -2.56
C THR A 471 11.38 -22.55 -2.10
N PRO A 472 11.57 -22.33 -0.78
CA PRO A 472 12.50 -21.31 -0.28
C PRO A 472 13.99 -21.61 -0.54
N GLN A 473 14.29 -22.70 -1.25
CA GLN A 473 15.64 -23.02 -1.70
C GLN A 473 16.05 -22.23 -2.96
N THR A 474 15.11 -21.51 -3.57
CA THR A 474 15.33 -20.63 -4.72
C THR A 474 15.04 -19.17 -4.35
N ASP A 475 15.81 -18.23 -4.90
CA ASP A 475 15.56 -16.79 -4.70
C ASP A 475 14.51 -16.26 -5.71
N SER A 476 13.37 -16.92 -5.82
CA SER A 476 12.35 -16.70 -6.87
C SER A 476 10.93 -16.68 -6.30
N TRP A 477 10.10 -15.79 -6.85
CA TRP A 477 8.66 -15.69 -6.55
C TRP A 477 7.79 -16.19 -7.71
N ASP A 478 8.40 -16.84 -8.70
CA ASP A 478 7.71 -17.49 -9.82
C ASP A 478 7.32 -18.94 -9.51
N ASP A 479 7.82 -19.52 -8.43
CA ASP A 479 7.58 -20.90 -7.99
C ASP A 479 6.99 -21.07 -6.57
N PRO A 480 6.10 -20.18 -6.09
CA PRO A 480 5.67 -20.16 -4.68
C PRO A 480 4.79 -21.35 -4.25
N ALA A 481 4.38 -22.23 -5.16
CA ALA A 481 3.37 -23.24 -4.86
C ALA A 481 3.93 -24.48 -4.17
N LEU A 482 3.12 -25.06 -3.30
CA LEU A 482 3.29 -26.42 -2.81
C LEU A 482 2.88 -27.39 -3.90
N VAL A 483 3.86 -27.93 -4.62
CA VAL A 483 3.57 -28.89 -5.70
C VAL A 483 3.05 -30.23 -5.17
N LEU A 484 2.28 -30.93 -6.00
CA LEU A 484 1.69 -32.24 -5.71
C LEU A 484 2.71 -33.20 -5.05
N GLY A 485 2.33 -33.79 -3.92
CA GLY A 485 3.13 -34.77 -3.19
C GLY A 485 4.20 -34.17 -2.26
N GLN A 486 4.40 -32.85 -2.26
CA GLN A 486 5.22 -32.17 -1.25
C GLN A 486 4.37 -31.76 -0.05
N SER A 487 5.01 -31.57 1.11
CA SER A 487 4.35 -31.17 2.35
C SER A 487 4.98 -29.92 2.93
N PHE A 488 4.14 -29.01 3.43
CA PHE A 488 4.54 -27.88 4.27
C PHE A 488 4.10 -28.14 5.71
N SER A 489 5.02 -28.04 6.67
CA SER A 489 4.76 -28.23 8.09
C SER A 489 5.12 -26.97 8.89
N ASP A 490 4.16 -26.42 9.63
CA ASP A 490 4.40 -25.43 10.68
C ASP A 490 4.22 -26.11 12.04
N THR A 491 5.33 -26.43 12.69
CA THR A 491 5.35 -27.11 14.00
C THR A 491 4.84 -26.23 15.14
N ASN A 492 4.91 -24.90 15.02
CA ASN A 492 4.36 -23.99 16.02
C ASN A 492 2.84 -23.93 15.93
N ALA A 493 2.30 -24.04 14.72
CA ALA A 493 0.86 -24.16 14.49
C ALA A 493 0.32 -25.59 14.74
N GLY A 494 1.20 -26.60 14.76
CA GLY A 494 0.83 -28.00 14.84
C GLY A 494 0.11 -28.49 13.59
N VAL A 495 0.46 -27.97 12.40
CA VAL A 495 -0.25 -28.25 11.14
C VAL A 495 0.73 -28.73 10.06
N THR A 496 0.33 -29.74 9.30
CA THR A 496 0.96 -30.09 8.02
C THR A 496 -0.07 -30.08 6.89
N ILE A 497 0.30 -29.49 5.75
CA ILE A 497 -0.52 -29.33 4.55
C ILE A 497 0.17 -30.09 3.41
N MET A 498 -0.56 -30.93 2.70
CA MET A 498 -0.03 -31.71 1.57
C MET A 498 -1.10 -31.87 0.48
N PRO A 499 -0.93 -31.30 -0.72
CA PRO A 499 -1.72 -31.70 -1.88
C PRO A 499 -1.41 -33.16 -2.24
N VAL A 500 -2.43 -34.01 -2.28
CA VAL A 500 -2.30 -35.46 -2.55
C VAL A 500 -2.93 -35.89 -3.87
N SER A 501 -3.81 -35.06 -4.45
CA SER A 501 -4.38 -35.29 -5.78
C SER A 501 -4.74 -33.95 -6.43
N MET A 502 -4.61 -33.87 -7.74
CA MET A 502 -5.01 -32.73 -8.55
C MET A 502 -5.64 -33.21 -9.84
N THR A 503 -6.67 -32.51 -10.27
CA THR A 503 -7.37 -32.68 -11.54
C THR A 503 -7.53 -31.31 -12.19
N ALA A 504 -7.95 -31.25 -13.45
CA ALA A 504 -8.19 -29.98 -14.13
C ALA A 504 -9.25 -29.08 -13.43
N SER A 505 -10.06 -29.62 -12.50
CA SER A 505 -11.14 -28.88 -11.84
C SER A 505 -11.02 -28.80 -10.33
N SER A 506 -10.18 -29.60 -9.68
CA SER A 506 -10.08 -29.66 -8.22
C SER A 506 -8.76 -30.24 -7.72
N ALA A 507 -8.40 -29.92 -6.48
CA ALA A 507 -7.31 -30.51 -5.74
C ALA A 507 -7.81 -31.11 -4.40
N ALA A 508 -7.21 -32.23 -4.00
CA ALA A 508 -7.39 -32.81 -2.68
C ALA A 508 -6.16 -32.51 -1.82
N VAL A 509 -6.37 -31.88 -0.67
CA VAL A 509 -5.34 -31.45 0.27
C VAL A 509 -5.53 -32.19 1.59
N GLN A 510 -4.53 -33.00 1.95
CA GLN A 510 -4.45 -33.60 3.27
C GLN A 510 -3.97 -32.54 4.26
N VAL A 511 -4.72 -32.36 5.35
CA VAL A 511 -4.32 -31.54 6.49
C VAL A 511 -4.21 -32.45 7.70
N THR A 512 -3.07 -32.41 8.40
CA THR A 512 -2.89 -33.10 9.69
C THR A 512 -2.69 -32.07 10.79
N MET A 513 -3.15 -32.40 12.00
CA MET A 513 -3.04 -31.55 13.18
C MET A 513 -2.41 -32.34 14.33
N THR A 514 -1.42 -31.76 15.00
CA THR A 514 -0.64 -32.43 16.07
C THR A 514 -0.61 -31.64 17.36
#